data_AF-A0A2J7PU01-F1
#
_entry.id   AF-A0A2J7PU01-F1
#
_cell.length_a   1.000
_cell.length_b   1.000
_cell.length_c   1.000
_cell.angle_alpha   90.00
_cell.angle_beta   90.00
_cell.angle_gamma   90.00
#
_symmetry.space_group_name_H-M   'P 1'
#
loop_
_entity.id
_entity.type
_entity.pdbx_description
1 polymer ?
#
loop_
_entity_poly.entity_id
_entity_poly.type
_entity_poly.pdbx_seq_one_letter_code
_entity_poly.pdbx_strand_id
1 'polypeptide(L)'
;MEWLLAHADEVLPTVPIAASGDANTQLLEGSTEQGNQDGDSGEITKNDTEEPEEGTVNTLAKSLKCNECSRLFVSQLEIEFHAAKSGHNSFSESSEEKKPLTEEEKREQLKRIEEKMRQKRQEREVTEKKEALEREKLRIRSGKEMVAARKKLEEDEVKKLVEQRKREKLEEKLARQRVRDQIEQDKIARRAKFGITTPTDGAQQQPATAVVIPTLQPMTSQPAKDYAQTRLQIRLTNGEALTQTFGSKEQLSAVRLYVEMNRTDGDGPFSLMTNFPKKVFAEDDYEKPLDLLGLVPSAVVIVSRTQ
;
A
#
# COMPACT_ATOMS: atom_id res chain seq x y z
N MET A 1 -12.23 21.51 16.90
CA MET A 1 -11.12 20.62 16.50
C MET A 1 -9.90 21.43 16.06
N GLU A 2 -9.50 22.47 16.81
CA GLU A 2 -8.56 23.52 16.31
C GLU A 2 -7.20 23.60 17.02
N TRP A 3 -6.98 22.88 18.13
CA TRP A 3 -5.72 22.98 18.91
C TRP A 3 -4.51 22.23 18.29
N LEU A 4 -4.66 21.67 17.08
CA LEU A 4 -3.60 20.92 16.37
C LEU A 4 -3.01 21.66 15.17
N LEU A 5 -3.42 22.90 14.90
CA LEU A 5 -2.95 23.72 13.76
C LEU A 5 -2.04 24.90 14.16
N ALA A 6 -1.71 25.06 15.45
CA ALA A 6 -0.99 26.22 15.97
C ALA A 6 0.55 26.08 16.04
N HIS A 7 1.10 24.88 15.79
CA HIS A 7 2.53 24.56 15.96
C HIS A 7 3.13 23.81 14.75
N ALA A 8 2.64 24.10 13.55
CA ALA A 8 3.10 23.46 12.31
C ALA A 8 4.23 24.20 11.58
N ASP A 9 4.74 25.30 12.14
CA ASP A 9 5.62 26.25 11.44
C ASP A 9 6.70 26.89 12.35
N GLU A 10 7.28 26.10 13.28
CA GLU A 10 8.58 26.49 13.86
C GLU A 10 9.72 25.89 13.03
N VAL A 11 10.42 26.77 12.30
CA VAL A 11 11.56 26.42 11.46
C VAL A 11 12.77 26.06 12.32
N LEU A 12 13.19 24.80 12.27
CA LEU A 12 14.38 24.32 12.98
C LEU A 12 15.65 25.03 12.47
N PRO A 13 16.51 25.58 13.34
CA PRO A 13 17.74 26.25 12.93
C PRO A 13 18.77 25.25 12.41
N THR A 14 19.28 25.48 11.21
CA THR A 14 20.29 24.64 10.57
C THR A 14 21.70 24.94 11.08
N VAL A 15 22.39 23.91 11.59
CA VAL A 15 23.82 23.94 11.88
C VAL A 15 24.62 23.30 10.72
N PRO A 16 25.80 23.85 10.36
CA PRO A 16 26.48 23.50 9.12
C PRO A 16 27.27 22.19 9.20
N ILE A 17 27.31 21.46 8.08
CA ILE A 17 28.13 20.25 7.91
C ILE A 17 29.56 20.67 7.51
N ALA A 18 30.55 20.17 8.25
CA ALA A 18 31.96 20.12 7.83
C ALA A 18 32.29 18.69 7.33
N ALA A 19 33.34 18.56 6.52
CA ALA A 19 33.44 17.49 5.51
C ALA A 19 34.51 16.41 5.75
N SER A 20 34.47 15.39 4.86
CA SER A 20 35.50 14.38 4.53
C SER A 20 35.70 13.18 5.48
N GLY A 21 35.98 12.02 4.87
CA GLY A 21 36.20 10.72 5.53
C GLY A 21 35.62 9.54 4.72
N ASP A 22 36.48 8.76 4.06
CA ASP A 22 36.09 7.67 3.14
C ASP A 22 35.90 6.30 3.81
N ALA A 23 35.38 5.33 3.02
CA ALA A 23 35.54 3.86 3.18
C ALA A 23 34.83 3.16 4.38
N ASN A 24 34.58 1.83 4.39
CA ASN A 24 34.34 0.83 3.33
C ASN A 24 33.78 -0.49 3.96
N THR A 25 32.80 -1.13 3.30
CA THR A 25 32.47 -2.59 3.28
C THR A 25 32.56 -3.49 4.55
N GLN A 26 31.38 -4.00 4.95
CA GLN A 26 31.01 -5.40 5.34
C GLN A 26 31.87 -6.33 6.25
N LEU A 27 31.12 -7.02 7.15
CA LEU A 27 31.12 -8.48 7.47
C LEU A 27 32.34 -9.21 8.11
N LEU A 28 32.04 -9.76 9.31
CA LEU A 28 32.30 -11.13 9.84
C LEU A 28 33.72 -11.67 10.16
N GLU A 29 33.76 -12.41 11.28
CA GLU A 29 34.68 -13.52 11.68
C GLU A 29 36.19 -13.24 11.92
N GLY A 30 36.83 -14.11 12.73
CA GLY A 30 38.30 -14.26 12.77
C GLY A 30 39.01 -14.09 14.13
N SER A 31 38.95 -15.11 14.99
CA SER A 31 39.62 -15.23 16.30
C SER A 31 41.16 -15.03 16.35
N THR A 32 41.70 -14.86 17.58
CA THR A 32 43.11 -15.07 18.02
C THR A 32 44.20 -14.14 17.41
N GLU A 33 45.24 -13.64 18.09
CA GLU A 33 45.79 -13.79 19.47
C GLU A 33 46.79 -12.61 19.75
N GLN A 34 47.49 -12.36 20.87
CA GLN A 34 47.75 -13.03 22.16
C GLN A 34 48.19 -12.01 23.25
N GLY A 35 47.84 -12.23 24.53
CA GLY A 35 48.58 -11.75 25.71
C GLY A 35 48.27 -10.34 26.25
N ASN A 36 48.46 -10.04 27.55
CA ASN A 36 48.69 -10.93 28.70
C ASN A 36 48.39 -10.20 30.04
N GLN A 37 48.30 -10.95 31.14
CA GLN A 37 48.23 -10.53 32.57
C GLN A 37 46.90 -9.91 33.04
N ASP A 38 46.33 -10.25 34.20
CA ASP A 38 46.35 -11.47 35.04
C ASP A 38 44.98 -11.47 35.79
N GLY A 39 44.36 -12.61 36.16
CA GLY A 39 44.72 -13.40 37.35
C GLY A 39 44.34 -12.63 38.63
N ASP A 40 43.38 -13.05 39.47
CA ASP A 40 42.97 -14.41 39.86
C ASP A 40 41.48 -14.51 40.27
N SER A 41 40.95 -15.73 40.48
CA SER A 41 39.54 -16.05 40.75
C SER A 41 39.33 -16.75 42.10
N GLY A 42 38.29 -16.39 42.87
CA GLY A 42 37.97 -17.02 44.16
C GLY A 42 36.60 -17.69 44.22
N GLU A 43 36.53 -19.02 44.07
CA GLU A 43 35.31 -19.81 44.30
C GLU A 43 35.54 -21.03 45.23
N ILE A 44 34.87 -21.01 46.39
CA ILE A 44 34.36 -22.14 47.20
C ILE A 44 35.31 -23.34 47.53
N THR A 45 35.76 -23.44 48.79
CA THR A 45 35.35 -24.53 49.75
C THR A 45 35.98 -24.40 51.17
N LYS A 46 35.17 -24.73 52.20
CA LYS A 46 35.39 -25.57 53.42
C LYS A 46 36.84 -25.74 53.99
N ASN A 47 37.07 -25.84 55.30
CA ASN A 47 36.19 -26.17 56.45
C ASN A 47 36.76 -25.72 57.81
N ASP A 48 35.98 -25.95 58.89
CA ASP A 48 36.37 -26.11 60.31
C ASP A 48 36.84 -24.91 61.19
N THR A 49 35.94 -24.55 62.13
CA THR A 49 36.12 -24.65 63.60
C THR A 49 37.26 -23.90 64.31
N GLU A 50 36.90 -22.80 64.99
CA GLU A 50 37.12 -22.60 66.45
C GLU A 50 36.24 -21.44 66.99
N GLU A 51 35.76 -21.58 68.23
CA GLU A 51 35.10 -20.53 69.06
C GLU A 51 36.14 -20.03 70.10
N PRO A 52 36.04 -18.83 70.75
CA PRO A 52 34.95 -18.57 71.72
C PRO A 52 34.60 -17.07 71.97
N GLU A 53 33.94 -16.85 73.12
CA GLU A 53 33.69 -15.60 73.89
C GLU A 53 32.43 -14.77 73.57
N GLU A 54 31.52 -14.74 74.56
CA GLU A 54 30.39 -13.83 74.68
C GLU A 54 30.83 -12.42 75.14
N GLY A 55 29.94 -11.41 75.08
CA GLY A 55 30.06 -10.28 76.01
C GLY A 55 29.73 -8.87 75.52
N THR A 56 28.54 -8.62 74.99
CA THR A 56 27.90 -7.29 75.16
C THR A 56 26.39 -7.46 75.24
N VAL A 57 25.82 -7.05 76.38
CA VAL A 57 24.37 -7.03 76.60
C VAL A 57 23.70 -5.99 75.71
N ASN A 58 22.99 -6.44 74.68
CA ASN A 58 22.00 -5.61 74.00
C ASN A 58 20.59 -6.09 74.41
N THR A 59 19.79 -5.18 74.94
CA THR A 59 18.44 -5.50 75.42
C THR A 59 17.53 -5.81 74.24
N LEU A 60 17.00 -7.04 74.16
CA LEU A 60 16.07 -7.47 73.10
C LEU A 60 14.89 -6.49 72.97
N ALA A 61 14.94 -5.63 71.95
CA ALA A 61 13.92 -4.64 71.66
C ALA A 61 12.63 -5.34 71.22
N LYS A 62 11.60 -5.27 72.08
CA LYS A 62 10.34 -6.00 71.91
C LYS A 62 9.38 -5.37 70.89
N SER A 63 9.54 -4.07 70.62
CA SER A 63 8.85 -3.38 69.54
C SER A 63 9.67 -2.17 69.06
N LEU A 64 9.33 -1.66 67.89
CA LEU A 64 9.89 -0.41 67.37
C LEU A 64 8.77 0.61 67.20
N LYS A 65 9.03 1.87 67.55
CA LYS A 65 8.07 2.98 67.46
C LYS A 65 8.49 3.98 66.40
N CYS A 66 7.54 4.45 65.60
CA CYS A 66 7.76 5.62 64.75
C CYS A 66 7.73 6.87 65.63
N ASN A 67 8.80 7.68 65.60
CA ASN A 67 8.90 8.91 66.40
C ASN A 67 7.95 10.00 65.88
N GLU A 68 7.63 9.99 64.59
CA GLU A 68 6.79 10.99 63.90
C GLU A 68 5.27 10.77 64.13
N CYS A 69 4.85 9.56 64.51
CA CYS A 69 3.42 9.27 64.78
C CYS A 69 3.15 8.33 65.97
N SER A 70 4.13 8.17 66.87
CA SER A 70 4.08 7.37 68.11
C SER A 70 3.49 5.94 67.97
N ARG A 71 3.59 5.35 66.78
CA ARG A 71 2.95 4.06 66.46
C ARG A 71 3.91 2.89 66.66
N LEU A 72 3.44 1.83 67.34
CA LEU A 72 4.21 0.63 67.65
C LEU A 72 4.09 -0.46 66.56
N PHE A 73 5.23 -1.00 66.16
CA PHE A 73 5.43 -2.03 65.15
C PHE A 73 6.12 -3.26 65.75
N VAL A 74 5.74 -4.45 65.28
CA VAL A 74 6.24 -5.75 65.79
C VAL A 74 7.39 -6.30 64.95
N SER A 75 7.52 -5.86 63.71
CA SER A 75 8.57 -6.33 62.80
C SER A 75 9.03 -5.24 61.83
N GLN A 76 10.25 -5.41 61.32
CA GLN A 76 10.86 -4.53 60.33
C GLN A 76 10.00 -4.39 59.04
N LEU A 77 9.29 -5.44 58.65
CA LEU A 77 8.35 -5.40 57.51
C LEU A 77 7.13 -4.49 57.76
N GLU A 78 6.66 -4.39 59.01
CA GLU A 78 5.57 -3.49 59.41
C GLU A 78 6.04 -2.01 59.36
N ILE A 79 7.34 -1.78 59.63
CA ILE A 79 8.05 -0.49 59.56
C ILE A 79 8.25 -0.06 58.11
N GLU A 80 8.79 -0.92 57.26
CA GLU A 80 9.01 -0.67 55.83
C GLU A 80 7.69 -0.31 55.11
N PHE A 81 6.61 -1.04 55.41
CA PHE A 81 5.29 -0.71 54.89
C PHE A 81 4.75 0.63 55.40
N HIS A 82 5.02 1.00 56.66
CA HIS A 82 4.65 2.30 57.20
C HIS A 82 5.47 3.43 56.57
N ALA A 83 6.78 3.26 56.40
CA ALA A 83 7.66 4.22 55.73
C ALA A 83 7.24 4.43 54.25
N ALA A 84 7.01 3.35 53.51
CA ALA A 84 6.57 3.42 52.11
C ALA A 84 5.17 4.03 51.92
N LYS A 85 4.31 4.01 52.95
CA LYS A 85 2.92 4.49 52.88
C LYS A 85 2.70 5.87 53.50
N SER A 86 3.46 6.24 54.53
CA SER A 86 3.34 7.50 55.26
C SER A 86 4.55 8.42 55.11
N GLY A 87 5.67 7.96 54.54
CA GLY A 87 6.89 8.76 54.35
C GLY A 87 7.72 8.97 55.62
N HIS A 88 7.31 8.39 56.75
CA HIS A 88 8.01 8.55 58.03
C HIS A 88 9.23 7.63 58.07
N ASN A 89 10.38 8.16 58.49
CA ASN A 89 11.66 7.45 58.48
C ASN A 89 12.35 7.42 59.86
N SER A 90 11.87 8.20 60.83
CA SER A 90 12.39 8.20 62.19
C SER A 90 11.70 7.11 63.02
N PHE A 91 12.44 6.05 63.32
CA PHE A 91 12.02 4.98 64.23
C PHE A 91 12.99 4.86 65.41
N SER A 92 12.51 4.40 66.56
CA SER A 92 13.33 4.07 67.73
C SER A 92 12.81 2.80 68.40
N GLU A 93 13.62 2.18 69.25
CA GLU A 93 13.23 0.96 69.96
C GLU A 93 12.33 1.29 71.17
N SER A 94 11.39 0.39 71.48
CA SER A 94 10.50 0.48 72.64
C SER A 94 10.38 -0.87 73.36
N SER A 95 10.20 -0.84 74.68
CA SER A 95 9.96 -2.02 75.51
C SER A 95 8.48 -2.43 75.55
N GLU A 96 7.61 -1.70 74.85
CA GLU A 96 6.15 -1.86 74.88
C GLU A 96 5.69 -3.01 73.97
N GLU A 97 5.40 -4.14 74.59
CA GLU A 97 4.98 -5.37 73.92
C GLU A 97 3.52 -5.26 73.44
N LYS A 98 3.32 -4.99 72.14
CA LYS A 98 2.02 -4.82 71.49
C LYS A 98 1.18 -6.10 71.67
N LYS A 99 0.18 -6.04 72.55
CA LYS A 99 -0.65 -7.21 72.95
C LYS A 99 -1.07 -8.02 71.70
N PRO A 100 -0.71 -9.31 71.60
CA PRO A 100 -1.01 -10.10 70.42
C PRO A 100 -2.53 -10.22 70.26
N LEU A 101 -3.02 -9.87 69.07
CA LEU A 101 -4.44 -9.96 68.70
C LEU A 101 -4.97 -11.37 68.98
N THR A 102 -6.20 -11.51 69.47
CA THR A 102 -6.73 -12.83 69.88
C THR A 102 -6.87 -13.76 68.69
N GLU A 103 -6.91 -15.07 68.93
CA GLU A 103 -7.02 -16.05 67.84
C GLU A 103 -8.32 -15.89 67.04
N GLU A 104 -9.42 -15.49 67.67
CA GLU A 104 -10.70 -15.29 66.99
C GLU A 104 -10.68 -14.05 66.09
N GLU A 105 -10.18 -12.92 66.59
CA GLU A 105 -9.97 -11.70 65.80
C GLU A 105 -9.02 -11.95 64.60
N LYS A 106 -7.94 -12.73 64.80
CA LYS A 106 -7.04 -13.15 63.71
C LYS A 106 -7.78 -13.99 62.66
N ARG A 107 -8.57 -14.97 63.09
CA ARG A 107 -9.38 -15.83 62.20
C ARG A 107 -10.43 -15.03 61.43
N GLU A 108 -11.05 -14.02 62.03
CA GLU A 108 -11.99 -13.12 61.34
C GLU A 108 -11.28 -12.19 60.35
N GLN A 109 -10.15 -11.58 60.73
CA GLN A 109 -9.36 -10.74 59.82
C GLN A 109 -8.87 -11.54 58.61
N LEU A 110 -8.41 -12.78 58.79
CA LEU A 110 -8.04 -13.67 57.69
C LEU A 110 -9.21 -13.94 56.74
N LYS A 111 -10.39 -14.32 57.26
CA LYS A 111 -11.61 -14.50 56.45
C LYS A 111 -12.00 -13.23 55.68
N ARG A 112 -11.86 -12.05 56.31
CA ARG A 112 -12.19 -10.76 55.69
C ARG A 112 -11.18 -10.36 54.60
N ILE A 113 -9.91 -10.74 54.75
CA ILE A 113 -8.87 -10.57 53.72
C ILE A 113 -9.12 -11.54 52.57
N GLU A 114 -9.38 -12.82 52.86
CA GLU A 114 -9.69 -13.86 51.86
C GLU A 114 -10.91 -13.45 51.01
N GLU A 115 -12.01 -13.03 51.65
CA GLU A 115 -13.21 -12.59 50.95
C GLU A 115 -12.94 -11.38 50.04
N LYS A 116 -12.17 -10.39 50.54
CA LYS A 116 -11.79 -9.21 49.74
C LYS A 116 -10.88 -9.57 48.57
N MET A 117 -10.00 -10.56 48.73
CA MET A 117 -9.15 -11.09 47.65
C MET A 117 -9.97 -11.89 46.63
N ARG A 118 -10.97 -12.67 47.09
CA ARG A 118 -11.92 -13.40 46.24
C ARG A 118 -12.75 -12.43 45.37
N GLN A 119 -13.32 -11.39 45.98
CA GLN A 119 -14.06 -10.34 45.29
C GLN A 119 -13.18 -9.62 44.26
N LYS A 120 -11.96 -9.19 44.64
CA LYS A 120 -11.02 -8.53 43.73
C LYS A 120 -10.54 -9.44 42.58
N ARG A 121 -10.50 -10.76 42.79
CA ARG A 121 -10.19 -11.73 41.72
C ARG A 121 -11.36 -11.88 40.73
N GLN A 122 -12.60 -11.95 41.22
CA GLN A 122 -13.80 -11.98 40.39
C GLN A 122 -13.97 -10.68 39.59
N GLU A 123 -13.72 -9.53 40.20
CA GLU A 123 -13.73 -8.22 39.53
C GLU A 123 -12.73 -8.19 38.36
N ARG A 124 -11.48 -8.59 38.61
CA ARG A 124 -10.44 -8.71 37.58
C ARG A 124 -10.81 -9.66 36.45
N GLU A 125 -11.31 -10.85 36.78
CA GLU A 125 -11.75 -11.83 35.78
C GLU A 125 -12.91 -11.28 34.91
N VAL A 126 -13.80 -10.48 35.48
CA VAL A 126 -14.89 -9.81 34.76
C VAL A 126 -14.39 -8.65 33.90
N THR A 127 -13.39 -7.86 34.35
CA THR A 127 -12.80 -6.79 33.52
C THR A 127 -11.96 -7.37 32.38
N GLU A 128 -11.10 -8.35 32.65
CA GLU A 128 -10.27 -9.03 31.65
C GLU A 128 -11.12 -9.69 30.54
N LYS A 129 -12.25 -10.32 30.91
CA LYS A 129 -13.23 -10.87 29.94
C LYS A 129 -13.91 -9.77 29.10
N LYS A 130 -14.23 -8.62 29.69
CA LYS A 130 -14.79 -7.47 28.94
C LYS A 130 -13.78 -6.90 27.95
N GLU A 131 -12.56 -6.64 28.41
CA GLU A 131 -11.46 -6.12 27.57
C GLU A 131 -11.11 -7.08 26.43
N ALA A 132 -11.09 -8.40 26.68
CA ALA A 132 -10.88 -9.41 25.64
C ALA A 132 -12.01 -9.38 24.58
N LEU A 133 -13.27 -9.29 25.02
CA LEU A 133 -14.42 -9.17 24.12
C LEU A 133 -14.41 -7.85 23.33
N GLU A 134 -13.95 -6.74 23.92
CA GLU A 134 -13.84 -5.44 23.25
C GLU A 134 -12.67 -5.39 22.27
N ARG A 135 -11.53 -5.99 22.60
CA ARG A 135 -10.39 -6.17 21.70
C ARG A 135 -10.76 -7.02 20.47
N GLU A 136 -11.50 -8.10 20.67
CA GLU A 136 -12.01 -8.95 19.59
C GLU A 136 -13.05 -8.20 18.72
N LYS A 137 -14.00 -7.49 19.35
CA LYS A 137 -14.94 -6.61 18.63
C LYS A 137 -14.22 -5.53 17.83
N LEU A 138 -13.14 -4.95 18.36
CA LEU A 138 -12.35 -3.93 17.66
C LEU A 138 -11.60 -4.52 16.46
N ARG A 139 -11.00 -5.71 16.58
CA ARG A 139 -10.38 -6.42 15.44
C ARG A 139 -11.41 -6.69 14.33
N ILE A 140 -12.58 -7.19 14.70
CA ILE A 140 -13.68 -7.47 13.74
C ILE A 140 -14.21 -6.17 13.12
N ARG A 141 -14.33 -5.09 13.90
CA ARG A 141 -14.79 -3.78 13.41
C ARG A 141 -13.78 -3.17 12.43
N SER A 142 -12.50 -3.09 12.80
CA SER A 142 -11.44 -2.57 11.95
C SER A 142 -11.33 -3.34 10.63
N GLY A 143 -11.41 -4.67 10.65
CA GLY A 143 -11.46 -5.49 9.43
C GLY A 143 -12.65 -5.16 8.52
N LYS A 144 -13.84 -4.97 9.10
CA LYS A 144 -15.05 -4.56 8.36
C LYS A 144 -14.95 -3.13 7.84
N GLU A 145 -14.41 -2.20 8.61
CA GLU A 145 -14.21 -0.80 8.24
C GLU A 145 -13.19 -0.67 7.10
N MET A 146 -12.10 -1.45 7.10
CA MET A 146 -11.13 -1.49 6.00
C MET A 146 -11.75 -2.00 4.69
N VAL A 147 -12.59 -3.03 4.74
CA VAL A 147 -13.31 -3.53 3.56
C VAL A 147 -14.37 -2.52 3.09
N ALA A 148 -15.13 -1.92 4.00
CA ALA A 148 -16.13 -0.91 3.69
C ALA A 148 -15.51 0.37 3.10
N ALA A 149 -14.35 0.81 3.61
CA ALA A 149 -13.62 1.96 3.10
C ALA A 149 -13.11 1.74 1.67
N ARG A 150 -12.52 0.56 1.38
CA ARG A 150 -12.10 0.18 0.01
C ARG A 150 -13.29 0.17 -0.94
N LYS A 151 -14.38 -0.51 -0.56
CA LYS A 151 -15.60 -0.57 -1.38
C LYS A 151 -16.20 0.83 -1.61
N LYS A 152 -16.21 1.70 -0.60
CA LYS A 152 -16.71 3.07 -0.75
C LYS A 152 -15.86 3.89 -1.74
N LEU A 153 -14.53 3.75 -1.70
CA LEU A 153 -13.65 4.42 -2.66
C LEU A 153 -13.93 3.97 -4.10
N GLU A 154 -14.07 2.65 -4.31
CA GLU A 154 -14.45 2.07 -5.61
C GLU A 154 -15.83 2.57 -6.09
N GLU A 155 -16.83 2.62 -5.20
CA GLU A 155 -18.16 3.18 -5.50
C GLU A 155 -18.11 4.69 -5.83
N ASP A 156 -17.32 5.49 -5.11
CA ASP A 156 -17.14 6.93 -5.37
C ASP A 156 -16.33 7.19 -6.66
N GLU A 157 -15.38 6.33 -7.03
CA GLU A 157 -14.64 6.39 -8.29
C GLU A 157 -15.52 6.04 -9.50
N VAL A 158 -16.25 4.92 -9.44
CA VAL A 158 -17.22 4.52 -10.49
C VAL A 158 -18.30 5.60 -10.65
N LYS A 159 -18.78 6.18 -9.54
CA LYS A 159 -19.75 7.28 -9.56
C LYS A 159 -19.21 8.52 -10.26
N LYS A 160 -17.98 8.96 -9.96
CA LYS A 160 -17.31 10.08 -10.65
C LYS A 160 -17.17 9.82 -12.14
N LEU A 161 -16.74 8.62 -12.54
CA LEU A 161 -16.60 8.23 -13.95
C LEU A 161 -17.95 8.27 -14.69
N VAL A 162 -19.02 7.79 -14.06
CA VAL A 162 -20.38 7.84 -14.61
C VAL A 162 -20.92 9.27 -14.70
N GLU A 163 -20.60 10.12 -13.72
CA GLU A 163 -20.99 11.54 -13.72
C GLU A 163 -20.25 12.34 -14.79
N GLN A 164 -18.94 12.19 -14.90
CA GLN A 164 -18.12 12.78 -15.96
C GLN A 164 -18.64 12.35 -17.35
N ARG A 165 -18.86 11.06 -17.58
CA ARG A 165 -19.37 10.55 -18.86
C ARG A 165 -20.79 11.01 -19.20
N LYS A 166 -21.63 11.31 -18.19
CA LYS A 166 -22.93 11.97 -18.37
C LYS A 166 -22.74 13.44 -18.76
N ARG A 167 -21.84 14.15 -18.09
CA ARG A 167 -21.52 15.56 -18.33
C ARG A 167 -20.96 15.77 -19.75
N GLU A 168 -19.94 15.03 -20.14
CA GLU A 168 -19.37 15.02 -21.50
C GLU A 168 -20.46 14.78 -22.55
N LYS A 169 -21.36 13.82 -22.33
CA LYS A 169 -22.48 13.52 -23.22
C LYS A 169 -23.58 14.60 -23.27
N LEU A 170 -23.65 15.48 -22.28
CA LEU A 170 -24.53 16.66 -22.29
C LEU A 170 -23.85 17.85 -22.98
N GLU A 171 -22.56 18.07 -22.71
CA GLU A 171 -21.75 19.10 -23.34
C GLU A 171 -21.57 18.84 -24.85
N GLU A 172 -21.34 17.59 -25.28
CA GLU A 172 -21.30 17.19 -26.69
C GLU A 172 -22.65 17.43 -27.40
N LYS A 173 -23.77 17.11 -26.75
CA LYS A 173 -25.12 17.40 -27.29
C LYS A 173 -25.34 18.90 -27.48
N LEU A 174 -24.97 19.71 -26.49
CA LEU A 174 -25.13 21.16 -26.52
C LEU A 174 -24.20 21.80 -27.58
N ALA A 175 -22.98 21.28 -27.74
CA ALA A 175 -22.08 21.68 -28.82
C ALA A 175 -22.65 21.31 -30.21
N ARG A 176 -23.12 20.07 -30.41
CA ARG A 176 -23.80 19.65 -31.66
C ARG A 176 -25.04 20.50 -31.97
N GLN A 177 -25.80 20.90 -30.94
CA GLN A 177 -26.95 21.78 -31.10
C GLN A 177 -26.50 23.18 -31.54
N ARG A 178 -25.57 23.83 -30.81
CA ARG A 178 -25.02 25.14 -31.20
C ARG A 178 -24.49 25.17 -32.64
N VAL A 179 -23.81 24.11 -33.08
CA VAL A 179 -23.31 23.99 -34.46
C VAL A 179 -24.47 23.84 -35.47
N ARG A 180 -25.51 23.07 -35.16
CA ARG A 180 -26.72 22.99 -35.99
C ARG A 180 -27.40 24.34 -36.12
N ASP A 181 -27.60 25.04 -35.00
CA ASP A 181 -28.29 26.33 -34.95
C ASP A 181 -27.50 27.39 -35.75
N GLN A 182 -26.17 27.36 -35.67
CA GLN A 182 -25.28 28.22 -36.48
C GLN A 182 -25.33 27.89 -37.98
N ILE A 183 -25.41 26.61 -38.36
CA ILE A 183 -25.58 26.19 -39.76
C ILE A 183 -26.96 26.61 -40.29
N GLU A 184 -28.01 26.54 -39.47
CA GLU A 184 -29.34 27.02 -39.85
C GLU A 184 -29.35 28.55 -40.04
N GLN A 185 -28.68 29.30 -39.17
CA GLN A 185 -28.51 30.75 -39.33
C GLN A 185 -27.73 31.12 -40.61
N ASP A 186 -26.61 30.46 -40.94
CA ASP A 186 -25.93 30.71 -42.23
C ASP A 186 -26.82 30.33 -43.42
N LYS A 187 -27.53 29.20 -43.35
CA LYS A 187 -28.44 28.74 -44.40
C LYS A 187 -29.58 29.73 -44.65
N ILE A 188 -30.15 30.31 -43.59
CA ILE A 188 -31.17 31.37 -43.68
C ILE A 188 -30.56 32.66 -44.22
N ALA A 189 -29.42 33.10 -43.70
CA ALA A 189 -28.74 34.32 -44.16
C ALA A 189 -28.32 34.23 -45.64
N ARG A 190 -27.81 33.08 -46.08
CA ARG A 190 -27.46 32.78 -47.47
C ARG A 190 -28.70 32.75 -48.35
N ARG A 191 -29.79 32.11 -47.91
CA ARG A 191 -31.09 32.13 -48.63
C ARG A 191 -31.64 33.55 -48.76
N ALA A 192 -31.49 34.40 -47.74
CA ALA A 192 -31.94 35.78 -47.78
C ALA A 192 -31.08 36.64 -48.73
N LYS A 193 -29.74 36.47 -48.71
CA LYS A 193 -28.81 37.25 -49.53
C LYS A 193 -28.76 36.84 -51.01
N PHE A 194 -28.93 35.56 -51.31
CA PHE A 194 -28.85 35.01 -52.67
C PHE A 194 -30.20 34.52 -53.22
N GLY A 195 -31.31 34.75 -52.50
CA GLY A 195 -32.66 34.39 -52.93
C GLY A 195 -33.30 35.36 -53.93
N ILE A 196 -32.62 36.44 -54.29
CA ILE A 196 -33.12 37.48 -55.22
C ILE A 196 -32.04 37.85 -56.26
N THR A 197 -31.57 36.88 -57.04
CA THR A 197 -31.05 37.07 -58.41
C THR A 197 -30.85 35.73 -59.12
N THR A 198 -31.33 35.63 -60.36
CA THR A 198 -30.91 34.65 -61.38
C THR A 198 -31.02 35.32 -62.76
N PRO A 199 -30.35 34.82 -63.82
CA PRO A 199 -29.14 33.96 -63.87
C PRO A 199 -27.94 34.69 -64.51
N THR A 200 -26.77 34.05 -64.56
CA THR A 200 -25.72 34.28 -65.58
C THR A 200 -24.70 33.14 -65.53
N ASP A 201 -24.32 32.61 -66.70
CA ASP A 201 -23.27 31.59 -66.84
C ASP A 201 -21.87 32.18 -66.65
N GLY A 202 -20.97 31.40 -66.05
CA GLY A 202 -19.59 31.80 -65.78
C GLY A 202 -18.77 30.66 -65.22
N ALA A 203 -18.33 29.74 -66.07
CA ALA A 203 -17.62 28.55 -65.66
C ALA A 203 -16.15 28.81 -65.32
N GLN A 204 -15.63 28.15 -64.27
CA GLN A 204 -14.53 27.19 -64.42
C GLN A 204 -14.37 26.30 -63.18
N GLN A 205 -13.69 25.16 -63.35
CA GLN A 205 -13.68 24.05 -62.40
C GLN A 205 -12.45 24.08 -61.48
N GLN A 206 -12.65 23.79 -60.19
CA GLN A 206 -11.59 23.31 -59.30
C GLN A 206 -12.07 22.07 -58.54
N PRO A 207 -11.30 20.96 -58.49
CA PRO A 207 -11.72 19.72 -57.83
C PRO A 207 -11.56 19.83 -56.30
N ALA A 208 -12.68 20.03 -55.60
CA ALA A 208 -12.69 20.02 -54.13
C ALA A 208 -12.56 18.59 -53.57
N THR A 209 -11.74 18.42 -52.55
CA THR A 209 -11.47 17.14 -51.89
C THR A 209 -12.67 16.63 -51.08
N ALA A 210 -13.12 15.40 -51.36
CA ALA A 210 -14.17 14.75 -50.60
C ALA A 210 -13.58 13.97 -49.40
N VAL A 211 -13.88 14.41 -48.18
CA VAL A 211 -13.55 13.68 -46.95
C VAL A 211 -14.67 12.68 -46.64
N VAL A 212 -14.35 11.39 -46.66
CA VAL A 212 -15.30 10.30 -46.34
C VAL A 212 -15.17 9.84 -44.89
N ILE A 213 -16.30 9.80 -44.18
CA ILE A 213 -16.44 9.11 -42.88
C ILE A 213 -17.01 7.71 -43.18
N PRO A 214 -16.46 6.62 -42.61
CA PRO A 214 -16.74 5.27 -43.09
C PRO A 214 -18.11 4.74 -42.66
N THR A 215 -18.95 4.37 -43.64
CA THR A 215 -20.14 3.55 -43.42
C THR A 215 -19.75 2.08 -43.35
N LEU A 216 -20.28 1.33 -42.38
CA LEU A 216 -20.10 -0.13 -42.29
C LEU A 216 -20.67 -0.81 -43.54
N GLN A 217 -19.87 -1.63 -44.22
CA GLN A 217 -20.32 -2.46 -45.34
C GLN A 217 -20.27 -3.96 -44.99
N PRO A 218 -21.23 -4.77 -45.47
CA PRO A 218 -21.20 -6.21 -45.30
C PRO A 218 -20.09 -6.85 -46.16
N MET A 219 -19.65 -8.04 -45.73
CA MET A 219 -18.57 -8.78 -46.37
C MET A 219 -18.97 -9.17 -47.81
N THR A 220 -18.24 -8.66 -48.80
CA THR A 220 -18.35 -9.07 -50.20
C THR A 220 -16.97 -9.50 -50.70
N SER A 221 -16.88 -10.70 -51.25
CA SER A 221 -15.65 -11.23 -51.85
C SER A 221 -15.33 -10.44 -53.13
N GLN A 222 -14.38 -9.52 -53.06
CA GLN A 222 -13.93 -8.73 -54.20
C GLN A 222 -13.26 -9.65 -55.25
N PRO A 223 -13.46 -9.40 -56.55
CA PRO A 223 -12.67 -10.06 -57.59
C PRO A 223 -11.21 -9.59 -57.53
N ALA A 224 -10.28 -10.46 -57.93
CA ALA A 224 -8.86 -10.13 -57.99
C ALA A 224 -8.63 -8.91 -58.91
N LYS A 225 -8.00 -7.88 -58.35
CA LYS A 225 -7.47 -6.71 -59.04
C LYS A 225 -6.07 -6.49 -58.53
N ASP A 226 -5.14 -6.17 -59.43
CA ASP A 226 -3.73 -6.01 -59.08
C ASP A 226 -3.50 -4.67 -58.38
N TYR A 227 -3.73 -4.61 -57.07
CA TYR A 227 -3.38 -3.46 -56.26
C TYR A 227 -1.86 -3.37 -56.13
N ALA A 228 -1.26 -2.19 -56.34
CA ALA A 228 0.19 -2.00 -56.24
C ALA A 228 0.72 -1.95 -54.78
N GLN A 229 -0.17 -1.69 -53.82
CA GLN A 229 0.12 -1.59 -52.39
C GLN A 229 -0.89 -2.43 -51.59
N THR A 230 -0.47 -2.91 -50.42
CA THR A 230 -1.37 -3.49 -49.41
C THR A 230 -1.18 -2.83 -48.05
N ARG A 231 -2.27 -2.70 -47.29
CA ARG A 231 -2.28 -2.15 -45.93
C ARG A 231 -2.48 -3.27 -44.91
N LEU A 232 -1.45 -3.59 -44.14
CA LEU A 232 -1.52 -4.61 -43.10
C LEU A 232 -1.81 -3.97 -41.73
N GLN A 233 -2.70 -4.59 -40.96
CA GLN A 233 -2.86 -4.33 -39.54
C GLN A 233 -2.27 -5.51 -38.77
N ILE A 234 -1.27 -5.25 -37.94
CA ILE A 234 -0.51 -6.27 -37.22
C ILE A 234 -0.81 -6.13 -35.73
N ARG A 235 -1.41 -7.17 -35.13
CA ARG A 235 -1.78 -7.18 -33.71
C ARG A 235 -0.68 -7.82 -32.87
N LEU A 236 -0.16 -7.10 -31.89
CA LEU A 236 0.85 -7.55 -30.94
C LEU A 236 0.21 -8.31 -29.76
N THR A 237 0.97 -9.10 -29.00
CA THR A 237 0.44 -9.87 -27.84
C THR A 237 0.16 -9.00 -26.62
N ASN A 238 0.59 -7.74 -26.60
CA ASN A 238 0.17 -6.73 -25.61
C ASN A 238 -1.20 -6.09 -25.94
N GLY A 239 -1.81 -6.43 -27.10
CA GLY A 239 -3.09 -5.90 -27.56
C GLY A 239 -3.01 -4.65 -28.46
N GLU A 240 -1.82 -4.07 -28.63
CA GLU A 240 -1.57 -2.97 -29.57
C GLU A 240 -1.69 -3.45 -31.03
N ALA A 241 -1.99 -2.53 -31.94
CA ALA A 241 -2.17 -2.85 -33.36
C ALA A 241 -1.41 -1.87 -34.27
N LEU A 242 -0.18 -2.26 -34.64
CA LEU A 242 0.61 -1.56 -35.65
C LEU A 242 -0.13 -1.58 -36.99
N THR A 243 -0.02 -0.50 -37.76
CA THR A 243 -0.63 -0.39 -39.10
C THR A 243 0.43 0.14 -40.05
N GLN A 244 0.71 -0.61 -41.11
CA GLN A 244 1.73 -0.26 -42.09
C GLN A 244 1.27 -0.60 -43.52
N THR A 245 1.70 0.21 -44.47
CA THR A 245 1.48 -0.02 -45.91
C THR A 245 2.77 -0.56 -46.53
N PHE A 246 2.64 -1.65 -47.28
CA PHE A 246 3.71 -2.37 -47.96
C PHE A 246 3.41 -2.44 -49.47
N GLY A 247 4.41 -2.72 -50.30
CA GLY A 247 4.20 -3.05 -51.72
C GLY A 247 3.60 -4.44 -51.88
N SER A 248 2.70 -4.66 -52.84
CA SER A 248 2.08 -6.00 -53.01
C SER A 248 3.08 -7.09 -53.44
N LYS A 249 4.17 -6.68 -54.11
CA LYS A 249 5.30 -7.55 -54.48
C LYS A 249 6.41 -7.62 -53.42
N GLU A 250 6.23 -6.94 -52.29
CA GLU A 250 7.15 -6.99 -51.16
C GLU A 250 6.99 -8.34 -50.43
N GLN A 251 8.05 -8.82 -49.79
CA GLN A 251 8.07 -10.10 -49.09
C GLN A 251 7.47 -10.01 -47.68
N LEU A 252 6.92 -11.12 -47.16
CA LEU A 252 6.49 -11.21 -45.77
C LEU A 252 7.67 -11.05 -44.78
N SER A 253 8.91 -11.34 -45.20
CA SER A 253 10.14 -11.03 -44.45
C SER A 253 10.24 -9.55 -44.03
N ALA A 254 9.85 -8.61 -44.90
CA ALA A 254 9.84 -7.18 -44.58
C ALA A 254 8.80 -6.83 -43.49
N VAL A 255 7.68 -7.55 -43.46
CA VAL A 255 6.66 -7.42 -42.40
C VAL A 255 7.19 -7.95 -41.07
N ARG A 256 7.93 -9.08 -41.07
CA ARG A 256 8.62 -9.62 -39.88
C ARG A 256 9.62 -8.61 -39.32
N LEU A 257 10.49 -8.04 -40.17
CA LEU A 257 11.45 -7.01 -39.78
C LEU A 257 10.76 -5.74 -39.26
N TYR A 258 9.69 -5.28 -39.91
CA TYR A 258 8.91 -4.13 -39.44
C TYR A 258 8.30 -4.37 -38.04
N VAL A 259 7.78 -5.59 -37.77
CA VAL A 259 7.34 -5.96 -36.41
C VAL A 259 8.50 -5.90 -35.44
N GLU A 260 9.61 -6.56 -35.75
CA GLU A 260 10.81 -6.63 -34.90
C GLU A 260 11.33 -5.24 -34.51
N MET A 261 11.36 -4.29 -35.44
CA MET A 261 11.76 -2.90 -35.21
C MET A 261 10.74 -2.04 -34.43
N ASN A 262 9.45 -2.39 -34.44
CA ASN A 262 8.36 -1.58 -33.86
C ASN A 262 7.63 -2.29 -32.71
N ARG A 263 8.17 -3.41 -32.21
CA ARG A 263 7.52 -4.26 -31.20
C ARG A 263 7.65 -3.70 -29.78
N THR A 264 6.52 -3.35 -29.19
CA THR A 264 6.34 -2.93 -27.78
C THR A 264 6.04 -4.11 -26.84
N ASP A 265 6.33 -5.35 -27.27
CA ASP A 265 5.77 -6.60 -26.73
C ASP A 265 6.86 -7.63 -26.33
N GLY A 266 7.95 -7.13 -25.76
CA GLY A 266 9.11 -7.92 -25.31
C GLY A 266 10.02 -8.40 -26.45
N ASP A 267 11.20 -8.92 -26.09
CA ASP A 267 12.19 -9.38 -27.07
C ASP A 267 12.39 -10.91 -27.00
N GLY A 268 11.57 -11.63 -27.77
CA GLY A 268 11.63 -13.09 -27.89
C GLY A 268 11.16 -13.58 -29.27
N PRO A 269 11.25 -14.88 -29.57
CA PRO A 269 10.78 -15.44 -30.83
C PRO A 269 9.26 -15.26 -31.00
N PHE A 270 8.84 -14.99 -32.23
CA PHE A 270 7.43 -14.81 -32.58
C PHE A 270 7.12 -15.42 -33.94
N SER A 271 5.85 -15.80 -34.13
CA SER A 271 5.29 -16.27 -35.38
C SER A 271 4.19 -15.32 -35.85
N LEU A 272 4.06 -15.15 -37.16
CA LEU A 272 2.96 -14.41 -37.76
C LEU A 272 1.84 -15.37 -38.19
N MET A 273 0.58 -14.99 -37.94
CA MET A 273 -0.59 -15.75 -38.39
C MET A 273 -1.75 -14.85 -38.85
N THR A 274 -2.53 -15.32 -39.81
CA THR A 274 -3.79 -14.68 -40.22
C THR A 274 -4.98 -15.18 -39.38
N ASN A 275 -6.05 -14.38 -39.31
CA ASN A 275 -7.29 -14.76 -38.65
C ASN A 275 -8.20 -15.62 -39.55
N PHE A 276 -8.49 -15.14 -40.78
CA PHE A 276 -9.38 -15.83 -41.71
C PHE A 276 -8.91 -15.67 -43.18
N PRO A 277 -8.68 -16.76 -43.94
CA PRO A 277 -8.49 -18.12 -43.43
C PRO A 277 -7.32 -18.18 -42.44
N LYS A 278 -7.38 -19.03 -41.42
CA LYS A 278 -6.34 -19.12 -40.39
C LYS A 278 -5.12 -19.86 -40.94
N LYS A 279 -4.07 -19.11 -41.33
CA LYS A 279 -2.76 -19.63 -41.73
C LYS A 279 -1.71 -19.15 -40.73
N VAL A 280 -0.79 -20.04 -40.35
CA VAL A 280 0.43 -19.69 -39.60
C VAL A 280 1.58 -19.68 -40.61
N PHE A 281 2.42 -18.65 -40.60
CA PHE A 281 3.50 -18.50 -41.57
C PHE A 281 4.80 -19.16 -41.07
N ALA A 282 5.23 -20.20 -41.79
CA ALA A 282 6.52 -20.88 -41.60
C ALA A 282 7.64 -20.17 -42.37
N GLU A 283 8.91 -20.56 -42.17
CA GLU A 283 10.10 -19.94 -42.78
C GLU A 283 9.92 -19.77 -44.31
N ASP A 284 9.47 -20.83 -45.01
CA ASP A 284 9.23 -20.86 -46.45
C ASP A 284 8.21 -19.80 -46.94
N ASP A 285 7.34 -19.28 -46.07
CA ASP A 285 6.37 -18.24 -46.41
C ASP A 285 6.94 -16.82 -46.29
N TYR A 286 8.02 -16.59 -45.55
CA TYR A 286 8.59 -15.24 -45.41
C TYR A 286 9.26 -14.75 -46.70
N GLU A 287 9.77 -15.67 -47.53
CA GLU A 287 10.34 -15.34 -48.86
C GLU A 287 9.27 -15.02 -49.91
N LYS A 288 7.99 -15.36 -49.66
CA LYS A 288 6.90 -15.18 -50.63
C LYS A 288 6.38 -13.73 -50.59
N PRO A 289 6.00 -13.15 -51.76
CA PRO A 289 5.39 -11.83 -51.82
C PRO A 289 3.98 -11.82 -51.21
N LEU A 290 3.59 -10.69 -50.64
CA LEU A 290 2.29 -10.50 -49.95
C LEU A 290 1.07 -10.82 -50.83
N ASP A 291 1.18 -10.60 -52.15
CA ASP A 291 0.19 -10.97 -53.16
C ASP A 291 -0.09 -12.48 -53.22
N LEU A 292 0.95 -13.32 -53.36
CA LEU A 292 0.82 -14.78 -53.38
C LEU A 292 0.36 -15.37 -52.03
N LEU A 293 0.47 -14.60 -50.94
CA LEU A 293 -0.04 -14.96 -49.62
C LEU A 293 -1.50 -14.54 -49.39
N GLY A 294 -2.15 -13.88 -50.37
CA GLY A 294 -3.52 -13.39 -50.26
C GLY A 294 -3.69 -12.23 -49.28
N LEU A 295 -2.61 -11.48 -49.00
CA LEU A 295 -2.59 -10.38 -48.02
C LEU A 295 -2.92 -9.00 -48.65
N VAL A 296 -3.35 -8.99 -49.92
CA VAL A 296 -3.67 -7.79 -50.73
C VAL A 296 -5.20 -7.70 -50.93
N PRO A 297 -5.84 -6.51 -50.88
CA PRO A 297 -5.29 -5.17 -50.64
C PRO A 297 -5.19 -4.76 -49.17
N SER A 298 -5.75 -5.54 -48.25
CA SER A 298 -5.59 -5.30 -46.81
C SER A 298 -5.89 -6.57 -46.03
N ALA A 299 -5.05 -6.87 -45.04
CA ALA A 299 -5.19 -8.05 -44.20
C ALA A 299 -4.83 -7.76 -42.74
N VAL A 300 -5.35 -8.62 -41.84
CA VAL A 300 -5.04 -8.59 -40.41
C VAL A 300 -4.13 -9.75 -40.07
N VAL A 301 -2.91 -9.42 -39.66
CA VAL A 301 -1.91 -10.36 -39.14
C VAL A 301 -1.91 -10.25 -37.61
N ILE A 302 -1.69 -11.37 -36.95
CA ILE A 302 -1.58 -11.47 -35.49
C ILE A 302 -0.19 -12.05 -35.19
N VAL A 303 0.54 -11.39 -34.30
CA VAL A 303 1.76 -11.90 -33.71
C VAL A 303 1.37 -12.89 -32.61
N SER A 304 1.84 -14.12 -32.70
CA SER A 304 1.82 -15.09 -31.60
C SER A 304 3.23 -15.29 -31.09
N ARG A 305 3.40 -15.35 -29.77
CA ARG A 305 4.66 -15.80 -29.16
C ARG A 305 4.81 -17.29 -29.43
N THR A 306 5.94 -17.69 -30.00
CA THR A 306 6.32 -19.09 -30.09
C THR A 306 6.79 -19.53 -28.70
N GLN A 307 6.21 -20.62 -28.17
CA GLN A 307 6.73 -21.30 -26.98
C GLN A 307 7.78 -22.33 -27.39
#